data_AF-A0A928JKH7-F1
#
_entry.id   AF-A0A928JKH7-F1
#
_cell.length_a   1.000
_cell.length_b   1.000
_cell.length_c   1.000
_cell.angle_alpha   90.00
_cell.angle_beta   90.00
_cell.angle_gamma   90.00
#
_symmetry.space_group_name_H-M   'P 1'
#
loop_
_entity.id
_entity.type
_entity.pdbx_description
1 polymer ?
#
loop_
_entity_poly.entity_id
_entity_poly.type
_entity_poly.pdbx_seq_one_letter_code
_entity_poly.pdbx_strand_id
1 'polypeptide(L)'
;MSKLYNYVQTNILCYDCLDIHNQSNGVIFLNRFYCIRLKELRLQNSYTQSDIAYILCIRQEQYSKYESGVRELPLHLLIKLCKIYRVSADYILGL
;
A
#
# COMPACT_ATOMS: atom_id res chain seq x y z
N MET A 1 15.38 -20.16 -1.45
CA MET A 1 14.41 -19.53 -2.40
C MET A 1 13.04 -20.25 -2.43
N SER A 2 12.56 -20.83 -1.33
CA SER A 2 11.33 -21.66 -1.35
C SER A 2 10.40 -21.44 -0.14
N LYS A 3 10.34 -20.22 0.41
CA LYS A 3 9.42 -19.89 1.52
C LYS A 3 8.55 -18.63 1.31
N LEU A 4 8.80 -17.81 0.29
CA LEU A 4 8.05 -16.56 0.08
C LEU A 4 6.77 -16.71 -0.75
N TYR A 5 6.68 -17.73 -1.63
CA TYR A 5 5.48 -17.94 -2.46
C TYR A 5 4.28 -18.47 -1.66
N ASN A 6 4.53 -19.16 -0.53
CA ASN A 6 3.50 -19.74 0.32
C ASN A 6 2.85 -18.76 1.32
N TYR A 7 3.40 -17.55 1.49
CA TYR A 7 2.76 -16.52 2.32
C TYR A 7 1.61 -15.80 1.58
N VAL A 8 1.60 -15.86 0.25
CA VAL A 8 0.62 -15.18 -0.60
C VAL A 8 -0.67 -16.01 -0.75
N GLN A 9 -0.61 -17.33 -0.53
CA GLN A 9 -1.73 -18.23 -0.81
C GLN A 9 -2.61 -18.58 0.41
N THR A 10 -2.20 -18.27 1.64
CA THR A 10 -2.90 -18.72 2.86
C THR A 10 -3.63 -17.64 3.67
N ASN A 11 -3.63 -16.38 3.24
CA ASN A 11 -4.35 -15.30 3.93
C ASN A 11 -5.42 -14.63 3.05
N ILE A 12 -6.27 -15.45 2.45
CA ILE A 12 -7.53 -15.04 1.80
C ILE A 12 -8.65 -14.76 2.84
N LEU A 13 -8.37 -14.75 4.15
CA LEU A 13 -9.38 -14.56 5.20
C LEU A 13 -9.04 -13.45 6.20
N CYS A 14 -8.90 -12.22 5.70
CA CYS A 14 -9.19 -11.04 6.53
C CYS A 14 -9.83 -9.97 5.64
N TYR A 15 -11.05 -10.30 5.19
CA TYR A 15 -11.97 -9.42 4.46
C TYR A 15 -12.95 -8.71 5.42
N ASP A 16 -12.56 -8.51 6.67
CA ASP A 16 -13.40 -7.80 7.63
C ASP A 16 -13.20 -6.29 7.49
N CYS A 17 -13.87 -5.74 6.47
CA CYS A 17 -14.45 -4.39 6.43
C CYS A 17 -15.30 -4.30 5.15
N LEU A 18 -16.42 -5.03 5.15
CA LEU A 18 -17.53 -4.83 4.21
C LEU A 18 -18.31 -3.57 4.63
N ASP A 19 -17.83 -2.38 4.26
CA ASP A 19 -18.71 -1.21 4.20
C ASP A 19 -19.47 -1.25 2.86
N ILE A 20 -20.50 -2.12 2.82
CA ILE A 20 -21.49 -2.18 1.76
C ILE A 20 -22.46 -1.00 1.94
N HIS A 21 -22.02 0.24 1.75
CA HIS A 21 -22.90 1.39 1.56
C HIS A 21 -22.18 2.58 0.90
N ASN A 22 -21.85 2.47 -0.39
CA ASN A 22 -22.26 3.47 -1.40
C ASN A 22 -21.69 3.15 -2.79
N GLN A 23 -22.55 3.30 -3.78
CA GLN A 23 -22.32 2.98 -5.17
C GLN A 23 -21.62 4.16 -5.86
N SER A 24 -20.29 4.06 -6.06
CA SER A 24 -19.52 4.85 -7.04
C SER A 24 -18.25 4.08 -7.44
N ASN A 25 -18.49 3.10 -8.34
CA ASN A 25 -17.65 1.94 -8.65
C ASN A 25 -16.39 2.19 -9.51
N GLY A 26 -15.61 3.21 -9.21
CA GLY A 26 -14.27 3.41 -9.82
C GLY A 26 -13.19 3.69 -8.79
N VAL A 27 -13.49 4.59 -7.85
CA VAL A 27 -12.52 5.11 -6.87
C VAL A 27 -12.21 4.08 -5.78
N ILE A 28 -13.20 3.30 -5.35
CA ILE A 28 -13.08 2.25 -4.32
C ILE A 28 -12.19 1.10 -4.83
N PHE A 29 -12.27 0.78 -6.13
CA PHE A 29 -11.49 -0.30 -6.74
C PHE A 29 -10.02 0.10 -6.95
N LEU A 30 -9.76 1.34 -7.36
CA LEU A 30 -8.41 1.92 -7.49
C LEU A 30 -7.67 1.94 -6.14
N ASN A 31 -8.41 2.18 -5.05
CA ASN A 31 -7.83 2.25 -3.71
C ASN A 31 -7.13 0.94 -3.30
N ARG A 32 -7.66 -0.20 -3.76
CA ARG A 32 -7.14 -1.51 -3.38
C ARG A 32 -5.86 -1.89 -4.12
N PHE A 33 -5.66 -1.43 -5.35
CA PHE A 33 -4.47 -1.78 -6.15
C PHE A 33 -3.21 -1.09 -5.65
N TYR A 34 -3.25 0.22 -5.39
CA TYR A 34 -2.04 0.93 -4.98
C TYR A 34 -1.59 0.55 -3.56
N CYS A 35 -2.52 0.24 -2.64
CA CYS A 35 -2.18 -0.22 -1.29
C CYS A 35 -1.34 -1.50 -1.32
N ILE A 36 -1.71 -2.46 -2.20
CA ILE A 36 -0.94 -3.68 -2.42
C ILE A 36 0.44 -3.36 -3.00
N ARG A 37 0.50 -2.48 -4.01
CA ARG A 37 1.77 -2.05 -4.63
C ARG A 37 2.73 -1.40 -3.63
N LEU A 38 2.22 -0.57 -2.72
CA LEU A 38 3.04 0.05 -1.67
C LEU A 38 3.70 -1.01 -0.78
N LYS A 39 2.93 -2.02 -0.37
CA LYS A 39 3.43 -3.13 0.45
C LYS A 39 4.46 -3.96 -0.31
N GLU A 40 4.20 -4.27 -1.58
CA GLU A 40 5.15 -4.99 -2.44
C GLU A 40 6.48 -4.24 -2.58
N LEU A 41 6.43 -2.96 -2.97
CA LEU A 41 7.61 -2.12 -3.12
C LEU A 41 8.42 -2.03 -1.84
N ARG A 42 7.72 -1.86 -0.71
CA ARG A 42 8.37 -1.82 0.61
C ARG A 42 9.12 -3.13 0.91
N LEU A 43 8.47 -4.28 0.71
CA LEU A 43 9.07 -5.59 0.97
C LEU A 43 10.21 -5.92 -0.01
N GLN A 44 10.07 -5.57 -1.28
CA GLN A 44 11.11 -5.73 -2.30
C GLN A 44 12.39 -4.96 -1.95
N ASN A 45 12.23 -3.77 -1.35
CA ASN A 45 13.34 -2.96 -0.89
C ASN A 45 13.78 -3.28 0.56
N SER A 46 13.22 -4.33 1.17
CA SER A 46 13.56 -4.78 2.52
C SER A 46 13.35 -3.72 3.62
N TYR A 47 12.41 -2.81 3.42
CA TYR A 47 12.04 -1.80 4.43
C TYR A 47 10.95 -2.31 5.37
N THR A 48 11.04 -1.93 6.63
CA THR A 48 9.94 -2.04 7.59
C THR A 48 8.98 -0.86 7.44
N GLN A 49 7.77 -0.97 8.00
CA GLN A 49 6.84 0.16 8.02
C GLN A 49 7.41 1.36 8.81
N SER A 50 8.22 1.09 9.83
CA SER A 50 8.90 2.12 10.62
C SER A 50 9.96 2.86 9.81
N ASP A 51 10.71 2.16 8.95
CA ASP A 51 11.74 2.77 8.11
C ASP A 51 11.14 3.77 7.12
N ILE A 52 10.07 3.36 6.42
CA ILE A 52 9.39 4.26 5.48
C ILE A 52 8.73 5.42 6.22
N ALA A 53 8.10 5.17 7.36
CA ALA A 53 7.50 6.24 8.16
C ALA A 53 8.55 7.27 8.62
N TYR A 54 9.74 6.81 9.02
CA TYR A 54 10.88 7.68 9.36
C TYR A 54 11.32 8.53 8.16
N ILE A 55 11.52 7.92 6.99
CA ILE A 55 11.92 8.62 5.75
C ILE A 55 10.86 9.65 5.32
N LEU A 56 9.57 9.34 5.50
CA LEU A 56 8.47 10.23 5.16
C LEU A 56 8.19 11.31 6.22
N CYS A 57 8.84 11.23 7.39
CA CYS A 57 8.61 12.07 8.56
C CYS A 57 7.17 11.97 9.09
N ILE A 58 6.65 10.75 9.21
CA ILE A 58 5.30 10.45 9.72
C ILE A 58 5.35 9.37 10.79
N ARG A 59 4.24 9.16 11.50
CA ARG A 59 4.11 8.03 12.43
C ARG A 59 3.98 6.72 11.67
N GLN A 60 4.54 5.63 12.21
CA GLN A 60 4.42 4.28 11.61
C GLN A 60 2.96 3.86 11.43
N GLU A 61 2.10 4.16 12.40
CA GLU A 61 0.66 3.91 12.33
C GLU A 61 0.00 4.59 11.12
N GLN A 62 0.46 5.80 10.78
CA GLN A 62 -0.05 6.54 9.64
C GLN A 62 0.32 5.84 8.33
N TYR A 63 1.55 5.33 8.22
CA TYR A 63 1.98 4.56 7.06
C TYR A 63 1.23 3.22 6.96
N SER A 64 1.01 2.53 8.08
CA SER A 64 0.23 1.29 8.12
C SER A 64 -1.20 1.48 7.58
N LYS A 65 -1.85 2.61 7.92
CA LYS A 65 -3.19 2.97 7.40
C LYS A 65 -3.21 3.17 5.87
N TYR A 66 -2.09 3.57 5.27
CA TYR A 66 -1.98 3.67 3.81
C TYR A 66 -1.84 2.28 3.18
N GLU A 67 -1.08 1.36 3.77
CA GLU A 67 -0.96 -0.02 3.25
C GLU A 67 -2.23 -0.84 3.42
N SER A 68 -3.06 -0.51 4.42
CA SER A 68 -4.35 -1.19 4.66
C SER A 68 -5.54 -0.55 3.94
N GLY A 69 -5.36 0.61 3.29
CA GLY A 69 -6.45 1.35 2.64
C GLY A 69 -7.43 2.03 3.60
N VAL A 70 -7.14 2.02 4.91
CA VAL A 70 -7.95 2.75 5.91
C VAL A 70 -7.84 4.26 5.73
N ARG A 71 -6.72 4.73 5.17
CA ARG A 71 -6.50 6.14 4.84
C ARG A 71 -5.94 6.27 3.45
N GLU A 72 -6.45 7.25 2.71
CA GLU A 72 -5.91 7.61 1.40
C GLU A 72 -4.49 8.18 1.51
N LEU A 73 -3.64 7.80 0.56
CA LEU A 73 -2.27 8.31 0.48
C LEU A 73 -2.26 9.77 -0.02
N PRO A 74 -1.78 10.74 0.77
CA PRO A 74 -1.63 12.12 0.31
C PRO A 74 -0.64 12.22 -0.87
N LEU A 75 -0.96 13.06 -1.87
CA LEU A 75 -0.15 13.23 -3.08
C LEU A 75 1.32 13.60 -2.80
N HIS A 76 1.57 14.45 -1.80
CA HIS A 76 2.94 14.82 -1.43
C HIS A 76 3.78 13.64 -0.91
N LEU A 77 3.15 12.65 -0.27
CA LEU A 77 3.82 11.42 0.15
C LEU A 77 4.03 10.46 -1.04
N LEU A 78 3.07 10.40 -1.96
CA LEU A 78 3.22 9.63 -3.20
C LEU A 78 4.46 10.09 -4.00
N ILE A 79 4.67 11.40 -4.16
CA ILE A 79 5.86 11.94 -4.84
C ILE A 79 7.14 11.50 -4.14
N LYS A 80 7.17 11.51 -2.80
CA LYS A 80 8.34 11.01 -2.03
C LYS A 80 8.57 9.53 -2.26
N LEU A 81 7.51 8.72 -2.23
CA LEU A 81 7.59 7.27 -2.45
C LEU A 81 8.07 6.93 -3.87
N CYS A 82 7.62 7.66 -4.89
CA CYS A 82 8.13 7.52 -6.26
C CYS A 82 9.64 7.75 -6.32
N LYS A 83 10.15 8.78 -5.61
CA LYS A 83 11.59 9.06 -5.53
C LYS A 83 12.38 8.00 -4.76
N ILE A 84 11.83 7.50 -3.66
CA ILE A 84 12.45 6.46 -2.82
C ILE A 84 12.60 5.16 -3.61
N TYR A 85 11.51 4.69 -4.22
CA TYR A 85 11.47 3.43 -4.93
C TYR A 85 11.93 3.52 -6.39
N ARG A 86 12.19 4.73 -6.90
CA ARG A 86 12.58 4.99 -8.30
C ARG A 86 11.59 4.42 -9.31
N VAL A 87 10.30 4.60 -9.04
CA VAL A 87 9.20 4.18 -9.92
C VAL A 87 8.32 5.37 -10.31
N SER A 88 7.57 5.25 -11.40
CA SER A 88 6.58 6.25 -11.79
C SER A 88 5.35 6.20 -10.87
N ALA A 89 4.62 7.32 -10.80
CA ALA A 89 3.34 7.36 -10.09
C ALA A 89 2.33 6.38 -10.72
N ASP A 90 2.31 6.29 -12.05
CA ASP A 90 1.44 5.38 -12.80
C ASP A 90 1.63 3.93 -12.37
N TYR A 91 2.88 3.51 -12.14
CA TYR A 91 3.19 2.16 -11.65
C TYR A 91 2.59 1.88 -10.25
N ILE A 92 2.68 2.84 -9.33
CA ILE A 92 2.11 2.71 -7.99
C ILE A 92 0.58 2.69 -8.06
N LEU A 93 0.00 3.56 -8.89
CA LEU A 93 -1.45 3.73 -9.02
C LEU A 93 -2.12 2.64 -9.89
N GLY A 94 -1.35 1.91 -10.69
CA GLY A 94 -1.87 0.90 -11.62
C GLY A 94 -2.53 1.50 -12.86
N LEU A 95 -2.03 2.65 -13.34
CA LEU A 95 -2.47 3.34 -14.55
C LEU A 95 -1.64 2.94 -15.78
#